data_AF-A0A3M1F6M3-F1
#
_entry.id   AF-A0A3M1F6M3-F1
#
_cell.length_a   1.000
_cell.length_b   1.000
_cell.length_c   1.000
_cell.angle_alpha   90.00
_cell.angle_beta   90.00
_cell.angle_gamma   90.00
#
_symmetry.space_group_name_H-M   'P 1'
#
loop_
_entity.id
_entity.type
_entity.pdbx_description
1 polymer ?
#
loop_
_entity_poly.entity_id
_entity_poly.type
_entity_poly.pdbx_seq_one_letter_code
_entity_poly.pdbx_strand_id
1 'polypeptide(L)'
;LENEKGIVGDTLDRCVRLMNGLPSPAVVFLWDPANFVQVGEERVTERGWPLLGDRVGYVHIKDCTMDGRLCAAGEGDGQVPELIQRLREKGYHGFLALEPHLALAGHSSGFSGPDGMAYAAKKLREVLGGNGGN
;
A
#
# COMPACT_ATOMS: atom_id res chain seq x y z
N LEU A 1 6.09 -11.36 1.60
CA LEU A 1 6.98 -10.59 0.71
C LEU A 1 6.37 -9.21 0.55
N GLU A 2 7.10 -8.17 0.93
CA GLU A 2 6.73 -6.78 0.68
C GLU A 2 7.30 -6.30 -0.65
N ASN A 3 6.59 -5.40 -1.34
CA ASN A 3 7.18 -4.61 -2.41
C ASN A 3 7.92 -3.41 -1.84
N GLU A 4 9.20 -3.25 -2.20
CA GLU A 4 10.05 -2.17 -1.66
C GLU A 4 11.01 -1.66 -2.75
N LYS A 5 11.27 -0.36 -2.74
CA LYS A 5 12.13 0.29 -3.72
C LYS A 5 13.58 -0.17 -3.54
N GLY A 6 14.24 -0.47 -4.66
CA GLY A 6 15.66 -0.82 -4.67
C GLY A 6 15.96 -2.29 -4.32
N ILE A 7 14.94 -3.14 -4.19
CA ILE A 7 15.10 -4.60 -4.08
C ILE A 7 14.48 -5.32 -5.27
N VAL A 8 14.65 -6.64 -5.33
CA VAL A 8 14.19 -7.47 -6.46
C VAL A 8 12.67 -7.45 -6.67
N GLY A 9 11.89 -7.14 -5.64
CA GLY A 9 10.42 -7.05 -5.69
C GLY A 9 9.91 -5.62 -5.66
N ASP A 10 10.46 -4.72 -6.45
CA ASP A 10 10.10 -3.29 -6.46
C ASP A 10 8.93 -2.94 -7.40
N THR A 11 8.80 -3.66 -8.52
CA THR A 11 7.79 -3.45 -9.58
C THR A 11 6.72 -4.53 -9.56
N LEU A 12 5.55 -4.23 -10.13
CA LEU A 12 4.42 -5.17 -10.16
C LEU A 12 4.81 -6.50 -10.81
N ASP A 13 5.44 -6.43 -11.99
CA ASP A 13 5.85 -7.61 -12.75
C ASP A 13 6.85 -8.49 -11.98
N ARG A 14 7.77 -7.87 -11.23
CA ARG A 14 8.74 -8.61 -10.43
C ARG A 14 8.09 -9.23 -9.19
N CYS A 15 7.18 -8.53 -8.52
CA CYS A 15 6.39 -9.09 -7.43
C CYS A 15 5.58 -10.31 -7.90
N VAL A 16 4.89 -10.21 -9.04
CA VAL A 16 4.14 -11.32 -9.64
C VAL A 16 5.07 -12.50 -9.93
N ARG A 17 6.22 -12.26 -10.55
CA ARG A 17 7.21 -13.31 -10.80
C ARG A 17 7.67 -14.02 -9.53
N LEU A 18 7.95 -13.27 -8.46
CA LEU A 18 8.37 -13.83 -7.18
C LEU A 18 7.26 -14.66 -6.53
N MET A 19 6.02 -14.16 -6.49
CA MET A 19 4.88 -14.84 -5.89
C MET A 19 4.48 -16.11 -6.67
N ASN A 20 4.65 -16.11 -7.99
CA ASN A 20 4.46 -17.30 -8.84
C ASN A 20 5.58 -18.32 -8.68
N GLY A 21 6.82 -17.87 -8.44
CA GLY A 21 7.96 -18.74 -8.15
C GLY A 21 7.89 -19.40 -6.76
N LEU A 22 7.04 -18.89 -5.87
CA LEU A 22 6.84 -19.40 -4.51
C LEU A 22 5.35 -19.74 -4.28
N PRO A 23 4.81 -20.81 -4.89
CA PRO A 23 3.40 -21.19 -4.79
C PRO A 23 3.09 -21.90 -3.45
N SER A 24 3.39 -21.24 -2.34
CA SER A 24 3.13 -21.74 -0.99
C SER A 24 2.10 -20.86 -0.28
N PRO A 25 1.08 -21.44 0.39
CA PRO A 25 0.13 -20.69 1.20
C PRO A 25 0.78 -20.03 2.42
N ALA A 26 1.97 -20.49 2.85
CA ALA A 26 2.73 -19.84 3.90
C ALA A 26 3.39 -18.51 3.46
N VAL A 27 3.41 -18.23 2.15
CA VAL A 27 3.98 -17.01 1.58
C VAL A 27 2.87 -16.12 1.05
N VAL A 28 2.62 -15.05 1.79
CA VAL A 28 1.67 -13.98 1.44
C VAL A 28 2.39 -12.74 0.92
N PHE A 29 1.66 -11.96 0.15
CA PHE A 29 2.09 -10.66 -0.34
C PHE A 29 1.68 -9.57 0.68
N LEU A 30 2.62 -8.68 0.98
CA LEU A 30 2.41 -7.46 1.73
C LEU A 30 2.40 -6.32 0.71
N TRP A 31 1.28 -5.63 0.63
CA TRP A 31 1.07 -4.57 -0.35
C TRP A 31 1.35 -3.19 0.27
N ASP A 32 2.33 -2.47 -0.27
CA ASP A 32 2.58 -1.05 0.01
C ASP A 32 2.36 -0.24 -1.28
N PRO A 33 1.30 0.60 -1.35
CA PRO A 33 1.01 1.37 -2.56
C PRO A 33 2.08 2.41 -2.91
N ALA A 34 2.63 3.08 -1.90
CA ALA A 34 3.62 4.14 -2.09
C ALA A 34 4.91 3.58 -2.69
N ASN A 35 5.34 2.39 -2.27
CA ASN A 35 6.57 1.79 -2.77
C ASN A 35 6.52 1.53 -4.29
N PHE A 36 5.37 1.15 -4.84
CA PHE A 36 5.18 1.04 -6.30
C PHE A 36 5.26 2.41 -7.00
N VAL A 37 4.58 3.42 -6.46
CA VAL A 37 4.62 4.79 -7.02
C VAL A 37 6.05 5.34 -7.02
N GLN A 38 6.83 5.08 -5.96
CA GLN A 38 8.22 5.54 -5.84
C GLN A 38 9.20 4.94 -6.86
N VAL A 39 8.79 3.90 -7.59
CA VAL A 39 9.54 3.33 -8.72
C VAL A 39 8.87 3.61 -10.07
N GLY A 40 7.86 4.46 -10.10
CA GLY A 40 7.20 4.93 -11.31
C GLY A 40 6.09 4.02 -11.84
N GLU A 41 5.59 3.08 -11.02
CA GLU A 41 4.40 2.33 -11.39
C GLU A 41 3.15 3.20 -11.24
N GLU A 42 2.38 3.30 -12.32
CA GLU A 42 1.10 4.01 -12.34
C GLU A 42 -0.05 3.03 -12.21
N ARG A 43 -1.19 3.53 -11.70
CA ARG A 43 -2.44 2.75 -11.55
C ARG A 43 -2.21 1.42 -10.83
N VAL A 44 -1.47 1.49 -9.72
CA VAL A 44 -0.87 0.34 -9.03
C VAL A 44 -1.92 -0.66 -8.55
N THR A 45 -3.04 -0.19 -7.99
CA THR A 45 -4.13 -1.05 -7.54
C THR A 45 -4.89 -1.61 -8.74
N GLU A 46 -5.25 -0.78 -9.70
CA GLU A 46 -6.00 -1.22 -10.89
C GLU A 46 -5.27 -2.32 -11.67
N ARG A 47 -3.96 -2.15 -11.86
CA ARG A 47 -3.12 -3.10 -12.62
C ARG A 47 -2.67 -4.29 -11.77
N GLY A 48 -2.31 -4.06 -10.52
CA GLY A 48 -1.74 -5.10 -9.66
C GLY A 48 -2.78 -5.99 -8.98
N TRP A 49 -3.97 -5.47 -8.67
CA TRP A 49 -4.97 -6.23 -7.89
C TRP A 49 -5.42 -7.51 -8.58
N PRO A 50 -5.71 -7.53 -9.91
CA PRO A 50 -6.04 -8.77 -10.62
C PRO A 50 -4.92 -9.83 -10.58
N LEU A 51 -3.67 -9.43 -10.32
CA LEU A 51 -2.49 -10.29 -10.39
C LEU A 51 -2.03 -10.79 -9.02
N LEU A 52 -2.13 -9.93 -7.99
CA LEU A 52 -1.58 -10.17 -6.66
C LEU A 52 -2.63 -10.20 -5.56
N GLY A 53 -3.84 -9.67 -5.83
CA GLY A 53 -4.90 -9.45 -4.84
C GLY A 53 -5.23 -10.70 -4.02
N ASP A 54 -5.28 -11.87 -4.66
CA ASP A 54 -5.55 -13.15 -3.98
C ASP A 54 -4.49 -13.54 -2.95
N ARG A 55 -3.24 -13.13 -3.17
CA ARG A 55 -2.10 -13.42 -2.30
C ARG A 55 -1.88 -12.37 -1.21
N VAL A 56 -2.63 -11.26 -1.22
CA VAL A 56 -2.52 -10.20 -0.19
C VAL A 56 -2.94 -10.73 1.17
N GLY A 57 -2.01 -10.71 2.12
CA GLY A 57 -2.24 -11.07 3.53
C GLY A 57 -1.94 -9.94 4.51
N TYR A 58 -1.30 -8.87 4.06
CA TYR A 58 -0.94 -7.71 4.86
C TYR A 58 -0.88 -6.46 3.97
N VAL A 59 -1.17 -5.28 4.53
CA VAL A 59 -1.17 -4.03 3.76
C VAL A 59 -0.55 -2.91 4.60
N HIS A 60 0.41 -2.21 4.02
CA HIS A 60 0.90 -0.93 4.54
C HIS A 60 0.05 0.20 3.98
N ILE A 61 -0.44 1.05 4.86
CA ILE A 61 -1.16 2.27 4.54
C ILE A 61 -0.15 3.40 4.51
N LYS A 62 0.34 3.65 3.31
CA LYS A 62 1.27 4.70 2.93
C LYS A 62 0.89 5.16 1.52
N ASP A 63 1.03 6.45 1.26
CA ASP A 63 0.73 7.02 -0.06
C ASP A 63 1.89 7.91 -0.51
N CYS A 64 2.00 8.09 -1.82
CA CYS A 64 3.06 8.86 -2.44
C CYS A 64 2.52 9.45 -3.75
N THR A 65 2.90 10.68 -4.06
CA THR A 65 2.66 11.24 -5.39
C THR A 65 3.76 10.82 -6.37
N MET A 66 3.46 10.84 -7.67
CA MET A 66 4.41 10.48 -8.74
C MET A 66 5.67 11.38 -8.77
N ASP A 67 5.59 12.59 -8.19
CA ASP A 67 6.73 13.48 -7.97
C ASP A 67 7.64 13.05 -6.79
N GLY A 68 7.28 11.97 -6.08
CA GLY A 68 8.06 11.36 -5.01
C GLY A 68 7.74 11.86 -3.59
N ARG A 69 6.75 12.73 -3.41
CA ARG A 69 6.35 13.23 -2.09
C ARG A 69 5.48 12.21 -1.36
N LEU A 70 5.91 11.81 -0.17
CA LEU A 70 5.11 10.99 0.73
C LEU A 70 3.93 11.78 1.32
N CYS A 71 2.78 11.12 1.43
CA CYS A 71 1.56 11.73 1.93
C CYS A 71 0.66 10.70 2.62
N ALA A 72 -0.44 11.18 3.21
CA ALA A 72 -1.39 10.29 3.85
C ALA A 72 -2.28 9.58 2.82
N ALA A 73 -2.95 8.52 3.26
CA ALA A 73 -3.85 7.72 2.44
C ALA A 73 -4.90 8.58 1.69
N GLY A 74 -4.96 8.40 0.37
CA GLY A 74 -5.92 9.08 -0.51
C GLY A 74 -5.49 10.48 -0.94
N GLU A 75 -4.25 10.89 -0.65
CA GLU A 75 -3.69 12.17 -1.08
C GLU A 75 -2.61 12.01 -2.15
N GLY A 76 -2.24 10.77 -2.48
CA GLY A 76 -1.24 10.45 -3.47
C GLY A 76 -1.79 9.64 -4.63
N ASP A 77 -0.85 9.11 -5.42
CA ASP A 77 -1.11 8.36 -6.65
C ASP A 77 -1.14 6.84 -6.40
N GLY A 78 -1.06 6.39 -5.15
CA GLY A 78 -1.06 4.97 -4.76
C GLY A 78 -2.40 4.26 -4.88
N GLN A 79 -3.48 4.95 -5.24
CA GLN A 79 -4.84 4.36 -5.34
C GLN A 79 -5.28 3.64 -4.05
N VAL A 80 -5.00 4.26 -2.89
CA VAL A 80 -5.35 3.70 -1.58
C VAL A 80 -6.87 3.52 -1.41
N PRO A 81 -7.74 4.47 -1.80
CA PRO A 81 -9.19 4.27 -1.74
C PRO A 81 -9.67 3.06 -2.53
N GLU A 82 -9.16 2.89 -3.76
CA GLU A 82 -9.46 1.74 -4.60
C GLU A 82 -8.96 0.46 -3.95
N LEU A 83 -7.76 0.44 -3.37
CA LEU A 83 -7.23 -0.74 -2.69
C LEU A 83 -8.13 -1.16 -1.53
N ILE A 84 -8.56 -0.20 -0.70
CA ILE A 84 -9.48 -0.43 0.40
C ILE A 84 -10.83 -0.99 -0.11
N GLN A 85 -11.36 -0.46 -1.21
CA GLN A 85 -12.57 -1.01 -1.83
C GLN A 85 -12.37 -2.47 -2.26
N ARG A 86 -11.27 -2.78 -2.95
CA ARG A 86 -10.98 -4.15 -3.41
C ARG A 86 -10.79 -5.13 -2.25
N LEU A 87 -10.13 -4.71 -1.18
CA LEU A 87 -9.98 -5.51 0.05
C LEU A 87 -11.35 -5.81 0.67
N ARG A 88 -12.26 -4.83 0.73
CA ARG A 88 -13.63 -5.03 1.22
C ARG A 88 -14.41 -6.01 0.35
N GLU A 89 -14.37 -5.84 -0.97
CA GLU A 89 -15.04 -6.73 -1.95
C GLU A 89 -14.55 -8.19 -1.83
N LYS A 90 -13.27 -8.39 -1.53
CA LYS A 90 -12.68 -9.71 -1.28
C LYS A 90 -13.07 -10.32 0.08
N GLY A 91 -13.66 -9.54 1.00
CA GLY A 91 -13.88 -9.98 2.38
C GLY A 91 -12.57 -10.14 3.16
N TYR A 92 -11.61 -9.25 2.94
CA TYR A 92 -10.32 -9.29 3.62
C TYR A 92 -10.46 -9.02 5.13
N HIS A 93 -9.88 -9.91 5.94
CA HIS A 93 -9.85 -9.85 7.40
C HIS A 93 -8.42 -9.80 7.98
N GLY A 94 -7.43 -9.46 7.15
CA GLY A 94 -6.05 -9.29 7.60
C GLY A 94 -5.81 -7.90 8.20
N PHE A 95 -4.54 -7.52 8.31
CA PHE A 95 -4.13 -6.26 8.94
C PHE A 95 -3.91 -5.14 7.93
N LEU A 96 -4.18 -3.91 8.39
CA LEU A 96 -3.74 -2.66 7.77
C LEU A 96 -2.78 -1.98 8.77
N ALA A 97 -1.51 -1.80 8.41
CA ALA A 97 -0.54 -1.10 9.24
C ALA A 97 -0.36 0.34 8.74
N LEU A 98 -0.42 1.30 9.64
CA LEU A 98 -0.33 2.72 9.28
C LEU A 98 1.13 3.19 9.32
N GLU A 99 1.73 3.46 8.15
CA GLU A 99 3.16 3.80 8.02
C GLU A 99 3.38 5.06 7.15
N PRO A 100 2.93 6.25 7.58
CA PRO A 100 2.79 7.38 6.67
C PRO A 100 4.11 8.18 6.47
N HIS A 101 5.16 7.89 7.25
CA HIS A 101 6.50 8.51 7.21
C HIS A 101 6.54 10.02 6.84
N LEU A 102 5.69 10.83 7.49
CA LEU A 102 5.36 12.20 7.03
C LEU A 102 6.36 13.30 7.43
N ALA A 103 7.25 13.06 8.39
CA ALA A 103 8.16 14.09 8.91
C ALA A 103 9.63 13.88 8.49
N LEU A 104 10.11 12.63 8.45
CA LEU A 104 11.42 12.25 7.91
C LEU A 104 11.30 10.89 7.25
N ALA A 105 11.83 10.72 6.04
CA ALA A 105 11.88 9.43 5.35
C ALA A 105 13.32 9.10 4.96
N GLY A 106 13.86 8.04 5.55
CA GLY A 106 15.13 7.42 5.21
C GLY A 106 14.92 5.94 4.88
N HIS A 107 15.89 5.32 4.20
CA HIS A 107 15.85 3.91 3.74
C HIS A 107 15.59 2.85 4.83
N SER A 108 15.67 3.22 6.11
CA SER A 108 15.41 2.32 7.25
C SER A 108 14.79 3.03 8.46
N SER A 109 14.26 4.25 8.25
CA SER A 109 13.68 5.05 9.31
C SER A 109 12.67 6.01 8.73
N GLY A 110 11.40 5.88 9.12
CA GLY A 110 10.42 6.92 8.85
C GLY A 110 9.82 7.43 10.15
N PHE A 111 9.80 8.75 10.30
CA PHE A 111 9.23 9.41 11.46
C PHE A 111 8.08 10.29 11.00
N SER A 112 6.94 10.21 11.69
CA SER A 112 5.79 11.08 11.44
C SER A 112 5.52 12.02 12.63
N GLY A 113 6.05 11.70 13.81
CA GLY A 113 5.66 12.32 15.07
C GLY A 113 4.19 12.04 15.46
N PRO A 114 3.76 12.43 16.67
CA PRO A 114 2.40 12.23 17.16
C PRO A 114 1.33 12.89 16.26
N ASP A 115 1.58 14.13 15.83
CA ASP A 115 0.64 14.88 15.00
C ASP A 115 0.49 14.27 13.61
N GLY A 116 1.59 13.85 12.98
CA GLY A 116 1.56 13.17 11.69
C GLY A 116 0.87 11.81 11.77
N MET A 117 1.05 11.06 12.86
CA MET A 117 0.32 9.81 13.09
C MET A 117 -1.18 10.05 13.27
N ALA A 118 -1.56 11.08 14.06
CA ALA A 118 -2.96 11.46 14.24
C ALA A 118 -3.62 11.88 12.91
N TYR A 119 -2.89 12.65 12.11
CA TYR A 119 -3.33 13.06 10.76
C TYR A 119 -3.55 11.85 9.85
N ALA A 120 -2.56 10.96 9.75
CA ALA A 120 -2.66 9.78 8.91
C ALA A 120 -3.79 8.84 9.35
N ALA A 121 -4.00 8.69 10.66
CA ALA A 121 -5.10 7.90 11.19
C ALA A 121 -6.46 8.52 10.83
N LYS A 122 -6.59 9.85 10.89
CA LYS A 122 -7.78 10.57 10.44
C LYS A 122 -8.04 10.32 8.95
N LYS A 123 -7.03 10.49 8.10
CA LYS A 123 -7.14 10.27 6.65
C LYS A 123 -7.50 8.83 6.30
N LEU A 124 -6.88 7.85 6.96
CA LEU A 124 -7.27 6.44 6.79
C LEU A 124 -8.72 6.20 7.19
N ARG A 125 -9.21 6.80 8.28
CA ARG A 125 -10.63 6.69 8.67
C ARG A 125 -11.57 7.30 7.64
N GLU A 126 -11.20 8.40 7.01
CA GLU A 126 -11.99 9.00 5.91
C GLU A 126 -12.06 8.04 4.72
N VAL A 127 -10.92 7.48 4.29
CA VAL A 127 -10.86 6.49 3.21
C VAL A 127 -11.68 5.24 3.54
N LEU A 128 -11.60 4.75 4.78
CA LEU A 128 -12.40 3.61 5.25
C LEU A 128 -13.89 3.93 5.35
N GLY A 129 -14.25 5.16 5.75
CA GLY A 129 -15.61 5.62 6.00
C GLY A 129 -16.37 6.08 4.76
N GLY A 130 -15.68 6.30 3.64
CA GLY A 130 -16.26 6.76 2.36
C GLY A 130 -17.36 5.89 1.74
N ASN A 131 -17.69 4.73 2.34
CA ASN A 131 -18.81 3.87 1.94
C ASN A 131 -19.87 3.66 3.05
N GLY A 132 -19.91 4.54 4.06
CA GLY A 132 -20.94 4.56 5.10
C GLY A 132 -21.98 5.65 4.85
N GLY A 133 -22.73 5.56 3.76
CA GLY A 133 -23.84 6.46 3.44
C GLY A 133 -25.15 5.68 3.29
N ASN A 134 -25.98 5.75 4.34
CA ASN A 134 -27.37 5.28 4.50
C ASN A 134 -27.65 3.77 4.33
#